data_AF-O24281-F1
#
_entry.id   AF-O24281-F1
#
_cell.length_a   1.000
_cell.length_b   1.000
_cell.length_c   1.000
_cell.angle_alpha   90.00
_cell.angle_beta   90.00
_cell.angle_gamma   90.00
#
_symmetry.space_group_name_H-M   'P 1'
#
loop_
_entity.id
_entity.type
_entity.pdbx_description
1 polymer ?
#
loop_
_entity_poly.entity_id
_entity_poly.type
_entity_poly.pdbx_seq_one_letter_code
_entity_poly.pdbx_strand_id
1 'polypeptide(L)' 'PEDMDTPRTLYKITSSSPGSEPAAEAAAALASASIVFKVANSKYSATLLSHSKSLFDLADQHRASYQGYCPFYCS' A
#
# COMPACT_ATOMS: atom_id res chain seq x y z
N PRO A 1 11.47 7.61 19.76
CA PRO A 1 11.63 7.35 18.30
C PRO A 1 12.72 8.20 17.64
N GLU A 2 12.82 9.45 18.10
CA GLU A 2 13.83 10.45 17.78
C GLU A 2 15.28 9.97 18.03
N ASP A 3 15.51 9.16 19.08
CA ASP A 3 16.85 8.70 19.51
C ASP A 3 17.04 7.18 19.32
N MET A 4 16.56 6.62 18.20
CA MET A 4 16.75 5.20 17.90
C MET A 4 18.05 4.94 17.13
N ASP A 5 18.95 4.13 17.70
CA ASP A 5 20.24 3.77 17.08
C ASP A 5 20.26 2.37 16.43
N THR A 6 19.15 1.62 16.52
CA THR A 6 19.04 0.28 15.93
C THR A 6 18.65 0.33 14.44
N PRO A 7 19.14 -0.61 13.59
CA PRO A 7 18.73 -0.67 12.18
C PRO A 7 17.21 -0.77 11.98
N ARG A 8 16.70 -0.03 10.99
CA ARG A 8 15.28 -0.01 10.60
C ARG A 8 15.12 -0.58 9.19
N THR A 9 15.33 -1.88 9.06
CA THR A 9 15.30 -2.58 7.77
C THR A 9 13.96 -2.38 7.05
N LEU A 10 14.01 -2.00 5.78
CA LEU A 10 12.85 -1.81 4.94
C LEU A 10 12.63 -3.03 4.04
N TYR A 11 11.38 -3.42 3.90
CA TYR A 11 10.93 -4.44 2.96
C TYR A 11 9.94 -3.82 1.98
N LYS A 12 9.83 -4.39 0.78
CA LYS A 12 8.94 -3.90 -0.26
C LYS A 12 8.24 -5.06 -0.97
N ILE A 13 7.06 -4.77 -1.48
CA ILE A 13 6.29 -5.67 -2.33
C ILE A 13 6.66 -5.39 -3.79
N THR A 14 6.88 -6.44 -4.56
CA THR A 14 7.18 -6.39 -6.00
C THR A 14 6.47 -7.52 -6.72
N SER A 15 6.55 -7.56 -8.05
CA SER A 15 6.07 -8.70 -8.83
C SER A 15 6.74 -10.02 -8.46
N SER A 16 8.02 -9.99 -8.06
CA SER A 16 8.80 -11.16 -7.62
C SER A 16 8.69 -11.47 -6.12
N SER A 17 8.22 -10.52 -5.30
CA SER A 17 7.94 -10.68 -3.88
C SER A 17 6.52 -10.15 -3.61
N PRO A 18 5.50 -10.91 -3.99
CA PRO A 18 4.10 -10.48 -3.92
C PRO A 18 3.59 -10.30 -2.50
N GLY A 19 2.50 -9.53 -2.38
CA GLY A 19 1.82 -9.22 -1.14
C GLY A 19 0.48 -8.57 -1.44
N SER A 20 -0.52 -9.39 -1.72
CA SER A 20 -1.83 -8.94 -2.20
C SER A 20 -2.63 -8.18 -1.16
N GLU A 21 -2.66 -8.66 0.08
CA GLU A 21 -3.42 -8.03 1.16
C GLU A 21 -2.94 -6.60 1.46
N PRO A 22 -1.64 -6.35 1.72
CA PRO A 22 -1.19 -4.99 2.04
C PRO A 22 -1.24 -4.06 0.82
N ALA A 23 -1.02 -4.58 -0.39
CA ALA A 23 -1.15 -3.79 -1.62
C ALA A 23 -2.61 -3.39 -1.89
N ALA A 24 -3.57 -4.32 -1.72
CA ALA A 24 -4.99 -4.05 -1.89
C ALA A 24 -5.54 -3.12 -0.80
N GLU A 25 -5.10 -3.27 0.46
CA GLU A 25 -5.47 -2.37 1.55
C GLU A 25 -4.99 -0.94 1.30
N ALA A 26 -3.73 -0.78 0.89
CA ALA A 26 -3.18 0.53 0.50
C ALA A 26 -3.94 1.11 -0.72
N ALA A 27 -4.27 0.28 -1.71
CA ALA A 27 -5.09 0.70 -2.85
C ALA A 27 -6.48 1.21 -2.42
N ALA A 28 -7.15 0.49 -1.51
CA ALA A 28 -8.44 0.89 -0.97
C ALA A 28 -8.35 2.21 -0.20
N ALA A 29 -7.34 2.38 0.66
CA ALA A 29 -7.12 3.62 1.40
C ALA A 29 -6.91 4.83 0.47
N LEU A 30 -6.10 4.67 -0.59
CA LEU A 30 -5.87 5.73 -1.58
C LEU A 30 -7.12 6.03 -2.42
N ALA A 31 -7.92 5.01 -2.76
CA ALA A 31 -9.20 5.20 -3.43
C ALA A 31 -10.15 6.03 -2.56
N SER A 32 -10.32 5.66 -1.28
CA SER A 32 -11.15 6.40 -0.34
C SER A 32 -10.66 7.84 -0.15
N ALA A 33 -9.36 8.03 0.03
CA ALA A 33 -8.78 9.36 0.15
C ALA A 33 -8.99 10.20 -1.12
N SER A 34 -8.93 9.61 -2.31
CA SER A 34 -9.21 10.33 -3.55
C SER A 34 -10.62 10.91 -3.57
N ILE A 35 -11.61 10.20 -3.02
CA ILE A 35 -12.99 10.69 -2.92
C ILE A 35 -13.05 11.87 -1.94
N VAL A 36 -12.41 11.77 -0.78
CA VAL A 36 -12.36 12.84 0.23
C VAL A 36 -11.74 14.12 -0.36
N PHE A 37 -10.63 14.00 -1.08
CA PHE A 37 -9.91 15.16 -1.64
C PHE A 37 -10.50 15.69 -2.94
N LYS A 38 -11.53 15.05 -3.52
CA LYS A 38 -12.06 15.38 -4.84
C LYS A 38 -12.42 16.87 -5.02
N VAL A 39 -13.00 17.49 -3.98
CA VAL A 39 -13.41 18.90 -4.01
C VAL A 39 -12.31 19.81 -3.48
N ALA A 40 -11.69 19.46 -2.35
CA ALA A 40 -10.70 20.31 -1.70
C ALA A 40 -9.39 20.42 -2.49
N ASN A 41 -8.99 19.35 -3.18
CA ASN A 41 -7.77 19.30 -4.00
C ASN A 41 -7.89 18.25 -5.10
N SER A 42 -8.48 18.64 -6.23
CA SER A 42 -8.74 17.75 -7.37
C SER A 42 -7.46 17.17 -7.99
N LYS A 43 -6.35 17.93 -7.99
CA LYS A 43 -5.05 17.45 -8.48
C LYS A 43 -4.53 16.31 -7.60
N TYR A 44 -4.56 16.49 -6.29
CA TYR A 44 -4.13 15.44 -5.35
C TYR A 44 -5.05 14.22 -5.39
N SER A 45 -6.37 14.44 -5.45
CA SER A 45 -7.36 13.39 -5.69
C SER A 45 -7.00 12.53 -6.92
N ALA A 46 -6.64 13.15 -8.05
CA ALA A 46 -6.25 12.42 -9.25
C ALA A 46 -4.97 11.61 -9.05
N THR A 47 -3.98 12.15 -8.35
CA THR A 47 -2.74 11.44 -7.98
C THR A 47 -3.04 10.21 -7.13
N LEU A 48 -3.87 10.35 -6.08
CA LEU A 48 -4.28 9.26 -5.20
C LEU A 48 -5.00 8.15 -5.97
N LEU A 49 -5.96 8.50 -6.83
CA LEU A 49 -6.69 7.53 -7.63
C LEU A 49 -5.79 6.79 -8.63
N SER A 50 -4.80 7.49 -9.22
CA SER A 50 -3.82 6.86 -10.09
C SER A 50 -2.99 5.80 -9.35
N HIS A 51 -2.45 6.16 -8.18
CA HIS A 51 -1.69 5.22 -7.35
C HIS A 51 -2.53 4.06 -6.83
N SER A 52 -3.79 4.32 -6.45
CA SER A 52 -4.74 3.29 -6.04
C SER A 52 -4.90 2.22 -7.12
N LYS A 53 -5.12 2.61 -8.37
CA LYS A 53 -5.24 1.68 -9.50
C LYS A 53 -3.97 0.85 -9.69
N SER A 54 -2.80 1.50 -9.71
CA SER A 54 -1.53 0.78 -9.86
C SER A 54 -1.26 -0.23 -8.75
N LEU A 55 -1.61 0.09 -7.49
CA LEU A 55 -1.46 -0.84 -6.37
C LEU A 55 -2.47 -1.99 -6.44
N PHE A 56 -3.70 -1.71 -6.85
CA PHE A 56 -4.70 -2.75 -7.04
C PHE A 56 -4.31 -3.71 -8.17
N ASP A 57 -3.81 -3.18 -9.30
CA ASP A 57 -3.29 -3.99 -10.41
C ASP A 57 -2.12 -4.87 -9.96
N LEU A 58 -1.20 -4.34 -9.14
CA LEU A 58 -0.11 -5.13 -8.56
C LEU A 58 -0.66 -6.27 -7.70
N ALA A 59 -1.61 -5.98 -6.82
CA ALA A 59 -2.23 -6.95 -5.92
C ALA A 59 -3.00 -8.06 -6.66
N ASP A 60 -3.70 -7.70 -7.75
CA ASP A 60 -4.54 -8.60 -8.52
C ASP A 60 -3.76 -9.47 -9.50
N GLN A 61 -2.71 -8.92 -10.14
CA GLN A 61 -1.90 -9.65 -11.11
C GLN A 61 -0.85 -10.55 -10.46
N HIS A 62 -0.39 -10.23 -9.23
CA HIS A 62 0.64 -10.99 -8.51
C HIS A 62 0.08 -11.51 -7.19
N ARG A 63 -0.84 -12.49 -7.27
CA ARG A 63 -1.56 -13.01 -6.11
C ARG A 63 -0.69 -13.89 -5.23
N ALA A 64 -0.36 -13.40 -4.04
CA ALA A 64 0.17 -14.20 -2.94
C ALA A 64 0.05 -13.45 -1.63
N SER A 65 -0.01 -14.20 -0.53
CA SER A 65 0.00 -13.61 0.80
C SER A 65 1.37 -13.05 1.17
N TYR A 66 1.38 -11.84 1.73
CA TYR A 66 2.62 -11.21 2.17
C TYR A 66 3.24 -11.98 3.35
N GLN A 67 4.46 -12.47 3.17
CA GLN A 67 5.12 -13.32 4.17
C GLN A 67 5.70 -12.52 5.35
N GLY A 68 5.80 -11.19 5.25
CA GLY A 68 6.36 -10.33 6.30
C GLY A 68 5.41 -9.99 7.44
N TYR A 69 4.18 -10.51 7.42
CA TYR A 69 3.21 -10.28 8.49
C TYR A 69 3.59 -10.97 9.79
N CYS A 70 4.03 -12.22 9.73
CA CYS A 70 4.29 -13.00 10.92
C CYS A 70 5.65 -12.68 11.56
N PRO A 71 5.72 -12.62 12.91
CA PRO A 71 4.70 -13.01 13.90
C PRO A 71 3.72 -11.91 14.34
N PHE A 72 3.73 -10.72 13.74
CA PHE A 72 3.07 -9.53 14.33
C PHE A 72 1.65 -9.26 13.80
N TYR A 73 1.38 -9.63 12.55
CA TYR A 73 0.15 -9.31 11.83
C TYR A 73 -0.45 -10.54 11.14
N CYS A 74 -0.21 -11.74 11.67
CA CYS A 74 -0.85 -12.97 11.17
C CYS A 74 -2.34 -12.96 11.56
N SER A 75 -3.24 -12.81 10.59
CA SER A 75 -4.68 -13.02 10.74
C SER A 75 -5.16 -14.04 9.73
#